data_AF-A0A1J5J502-F1
#
_entry.id   AF-A0A1J5J502-F1
#
_cell.length_a   1.000
_cell.length_b   1.000
_cell.length_c   1.000
_cell.angle_alpha   90.00
_cell.angle_beta   90.00
_cell.angle_gamma   90.00
#
_symmetry.space_group_name_H-M   'P 1'
#
loop_
_entity.id
_entity.type
_entity.pdbx_description
1 polymer ?
#
loop_
_entity_poly.entity_id
_entity_poly.type
_entity_poly.pdbx_seq_one_letter_code
_entity_poly.pdbx_strand_id
1 'polypeptide(L)'
;MRKEPGFTLVELMVVIGIMAILAAVAIPSYINYKNRAIQSEAIEALLRCKMDQEVYWAEANVYAGKIGCLPSFGGSCGAANAGTYVSPHGYKVRIQIANASSFSVMASSQFYSYAAADTISIDESAEQPRVSNTEALKFSVFKWLFD
;
A
#
# COMPACT_ATOMS: atom_id res chain seq x y z
N MET A 1 -19.99 -56.55 -7.69
CA MET A 1 -19.93 -55.23 -7.02
C MET A 1 -18.50 -55.00 -6.56
N ARG A 2 -17.76 -54.07 -7.20
CA ARG A 2 -16.42 -53.67 -6.72
C ARG A 2 -16.63 -52.86 -5.44
N LYS A 3 -15.98 -53.25 -4.34
CA LYS A 3 -15.90 -52.41 -3.14
C LYS A 3 -15.03 -51.20 -3.50
N GLU A 4 -15.62 -50.02 -3.52
CA GLU A 4 -14.84 -48.78 -3.57
C GLU A 4 -14.12 -48.63 -2.22
N PRO A 5 -12.79 -48.46 -2.21
CA PRO A 5 -12.07 -48.21 -0.97
C PRO A 5 -12.50 -46.85 -0.42
N GLY A 6 -13.20 -46.87 0.73
CA GLY A 6 -13.60 -45.66 1.44
C GLY A 6 -12.42 -45.04 2.19
N PHE A 7 -12.37 -43.71 2.20
CA PHE A 7 -11.38 -42.91 2.92
C PHE A 7 -11.49 -43.15 4.43
N THR A 8 -10.35 -43.32 5.12
CA THR A 8 -10.38 -43.54 6.58
C THR A 8 -10.36 -42.23 7.35
N LEU A 9 -11.04 -42.16 8.50
CA LEU A 9 -11.01 -40.97 9.36
C LEU A 9 -9.60 -40.62 9.85
N VAL A 10 -8.74 -41.64 10.02
CA VAL A 10 -7.35 -41.46 10.45
C VAL A 10 -6.53 -40.76 9.35
N GLU A 11 -6.77 -41.13 8.09
CA GLU A 11 -6.13 -40.51 6.93
C GLU A 11 -6.51 -39.03 6.82
N LEU A 12 -7.77 -38.69 7.11
CA LEU A 12 -8.21 -37.31 7.19
C LEU A 12 -7.52 -36.53 8.32
N MET A 13 -7.39 -37.12 9.51
CA MET A 13 -6.76 -36.45 10.66
C MET A 13 -5.30 -36.09 10.41
N VAL A 14 -4.53 -37.01 9.82
CA VAL A 14 -3.11 -36.75 9.50
C VAL A 14 -3.00 -35.65 8.44
N VAL A 15 -3.86 -35.68 7.41
CA VAL A 15 -3.87 -34.66 6.35
C VAL A 15 -4.21 -33.28 6.91
N ILE A 16 -5.22 -33.16 7.76
CA ILE A 16 -5.58 -31.89 8.41
C ILE A 16 -4.44 -31.41 9.33
N GLY A 17 -3.78 -32.33 10.04
CA GLY A 17 -2.62 -32.00 10.87
C GLY A 17 -1.46 -31.40 10.07
N ILE A 18 -1.14 -31.99 8.92
CA ILE A 18 -0.10 -31.46 8.01
C ILE A 18 -0.55 -30.11 7.43
N MET A 19 -1.80 -29.97 6.99
CA MET A 19 -2.34 -28.70 6.47
C MET A 19 -2.29 -27.57 7.51
N ALA A 20 -2.54 -27.86 8.79
CA ALA A 20 -2.47 -26.87 9.86
C ALA A 20 -1.04 -26.33 10.06
N ILE A 21 -0.03 -27.21 10.01
CA ILE A 21 1.38 -26.82 10.11
C ILE A 21 1.79 -25.95 8.92
N LEU A 22 1.40 -26.34 7.69
CA LEU A 22 1.70 -25.57 6.49
C LEU A 22 1.00 -24.21 6.51
N ALA A 23 -0.27 -24.15 6.90
CA ALA A 23 -1.04 -22.91 6.98
C ALA A 23 -0.43 -21.92 7.98
N ALA A 24 0.07 -22.39 9.12
CA ALA A 24 0.69 -21.55 10.14
C ALA A 24 1.90 -20.75 9.62
N VAL A 25 2.67 -21.31 8.69
CA VAL A 25 3.83 -20.63 8.08
C VAL A 25 3.45 -19.90 6.80
N ALA A 26 2.58 -20.49 5.97
CA ALA A 26 2.23 -19.96 4.66
C ALA A 26 1.40 -18.67 4.74
N ILE A 27 0.44 -18.60 5.65
CA ILE A 27 -0.47 -17.44 5.80
C ILE A 27 0.30 -16.14 6.10
N PRO A 28 1.14 -16.05 7.15
CA PRO A 28 1.85 -14.82 7.45
C PRO A 28 2.82 -14.43 6.33
N SER A 29 3.47 -15.40 5.69
CA SER A 29 4.38 -15.15 4.57
C SER A 29 3.64 -14.57 3.36
N TYR A 30 2.50 -15.16 3.00
CA TYR A 30 1.66 -14.68 1.89
C TYR A 30 1.13 -13.26 2.12
N ILE A 31 0.68 -12.94 3.34
CA ILE A 31 0.20 -11.59 3.67
C ILE A 31 1.33 -10.56 3.54
N ASN A 32 2.52 -10.87 4.04
CA ASN A 32 3.68 -9.99 3.92
C ASN A 32 4.10 -9.77 2.46
N TYR A 33 4.07 -10.83 1.63
CA TYR A 33 4.34 -10.73 0.20
C TYR A 33 3.35 -9.81 -0.51
N LYS A 34 2.05 -10.01 -0.25
CA LYS A 34 0.99 -9.15 -0.79
C LYS A 34 1.17 -7.69 -0.38
N ASN A 35 1.45 -7.43 0.90
CA ASN A 35 1.64 -6.06 1.39
C ASN A 35 2.84 -5.37 0.72
N ARG A 36 3.95 -6.08 0.49
CA ARG A 36 5.10 -5.54 -0.26
C ARG A 36 4.77 -5.21 -1.71
N ALA A 37 3.99 -6.06 -2.38
CA ALA A 37 3.53 -5.79 -3.74
C ALA A 37 2.68 -4.50 -3.79
N ILE A 38 1.75 -4.33 -2.85
CA ILE A 38 0.93 -3.12 -2.75
C ILE A 38 1.79 -1.89 -2.40
N GLN A 39 2.76 -2.00 -1.49
CA GLN A 39 3.69 -0.91 -1.18
C GLN A 39 4.51 -0.47 -2.39
N SER A 40 4.90 -1.41 -3.26
CA SER A 40 5.67 -1.09 -4.46
C SER A 40 4.89 -0.20 -5.44
N GLU A 41 3.58 -0.38 -5.52
CA GLU A 41 2.67 0.46 -6.32
C GLU A 41 2.58 1.88 -5.74
N ALA A 42 2.51 2.01 -4.41
CA ALA A 42 2.51 3.31 -3.74
C ALA A 42 3.83 4.06 -3.98
N ILE A 43 4.96 3.35 -3.91
CA ILE A 43 6.29 3.88 -4.23
C ILE A 43 6.35 4.36 -5.67
N GLU A 44 5.83 3.58 -6.62
CA GLU A 44 5.78 3.96 -8.03
C GLU A 44 4.95 5.23 -8.25
N ALA A 45 3.77 5.32 -7.62
CA ALA A 45 2.94 6.51 -7.67
C ALA A 45 3.64 7.75 -7.09
N LEU A 46 4.38 7.61 -5.98
CA LEU A 46 5.16 8.69 -5.40
C LEU A 46 6.30 9.15 -6.31
N LEU A 47 6.98 8.23 -6.98
CA LEU A 47 8.05 8.55 -7.94
C LEU A 47 7.51 9.28 -9.17
N ARG A 48 6.37 8.82 -9.71
CA ARG A 48 5.66 9.52 -10.78
C ARG A 48 5.25 10.93 -10.36
N CYS A 49 4.73 11.07 -9.13
CA CYS A 49 4.37 12.36 -8.56
C CYS A 49 5.57 13.29 -8.46
N LYS A 50 6.73 12.79 -8.00
CA LYS A 50 7.97 13.57 -7.95
C LYS A 50 8.38 14.06 -9.35
N MET A 51 8.43 13.18 -10.35
CA MET A 51 8.81 13.58 -11.72
C MET A 51 7.88 14.67 -12.26
N ASP A 52 6.57 14.51 -12.08
CA ASP A 52 5.59 15.49 -12.51
C ASP A 52 5.68 16.82 -11.74
N GLN A 53 6.09 16.79 -10.46
CA GLN A 53 6.35 18.02 -9.69
C GLN A 53 7.51 18.82 -10.25
N GLU A 54 8.60 18.14 -10.64
CA GLU A 54 9.75 18.82 -11.26
C GLU A 54 9.37 19.48 -12.58
N VAL A 55 8.54 18.79 -13.40
CA VAL A 55 8.01 19.35 -14.65
C VAL A 55 7.11 20.56 -14.35
N TYR A 56 6.19 20.44 -13.40
CA TYR A 56 5.29 21.52 -13.03
C TYR A 56 6.03 22.74 -12.48
N TRP A 57 7.09 22.53 -11.70
CA TRP A 57 7.93 23.61 -11.19
C TRP A 57 8.70 24.33 -12.30
N ALA A 58 9.20 23.60 -13.29
CA ALA A 58 9.88 24.18 -14.46
C ALA A 58 8.96 25.11 -15.27
N GLU A 59 7.66 24.87 -15.26
CA GLU A 59 6.66 25.70 -15.98
C GLU A 59 6.13 26.86 -15.13
N ALA A 60 5.79 26.61 -13.87
CA ALA A 60 5.03 27.54 -13.03
C ALA A 60 5.86 28.23 -11.92
N ASN A 61 7.15 27.87 -11.77
CA ASN A 61 8.02 28.30 -10.65
C ASN A 61 7.44 28.03 -9.25
N VAL A 62 6.51 27.08 -9.16
CA VAL A 62 5.87 26.65 -7.91
C VAL A 62 5.49 25.20 -8.02
N TYR A 63 5.60 24.43 -6.94
CA TYR A 63 5.11 23.06 -6.91
C TYR A 63 3.58 23.02 -6.85
N ALA A 64 2.99 21.99 -7.44
CA ALA A 64 1.54 21.82 -7.45
C ALA A 64 1.05 21.48 -6.03
N GLY A 65 0.03 22.20 -5.54
CA GLY A 65 -0.57 21.92 -4.23
C GLY A 65 -1.60 20.80 -4.21
N LYS A 66 -2.01 20.29 -5.38
CA LYS A 66 -3.01 19.24 -5.54
C LYS A 66 -2.50 18.19 -6.49
N ILE A 67 -2.64 16.91 -6.13
CA ILE A 67 -2.09 15.80 -6.94
C ILE A 67 -2.77 15.73 -8.31
N GLY A 68 -4.04 16.10 -8.41
CA GLY A 68 -4.76 16.15 -9.68
C GLY A 68 -4.24 17.20 -10.67
N CYS A 69 -3.43 18.18 -10.23
CA CYS A 69 -2.77 19.12 -11.13
C CYS A 69 -1.70 18.44 -12.00
N LEU A 70 -1.16 17.31 -11.54
CA LEU A 70 -0.07 16.63 -12.19
C LEU A 70 -0.62 15.79 -13.36
N PRO A 71 0.09 15.74 -14.50
CA PRO A 71 -0.38 15.07 -15.71
C PRO A 71 -0.63 13.57 -15.50
N SER A 72 0.20 12.87 -14.72
CA SER A 72 0.01 11.44 -14.43
C SER A 72 -1.24 11.14 -13.60
N PHE A 73 -1.87 12.15 -13.01
CA PHE A 73 -3.00 12.03 -12.10
C PHE A 73 -4.25 12.79 -12.57
N GLY A 74 -4.31 13.13 -13.85
CA GLY A 74 -5.48 13.71 -14.51
C GLY A 74 -5.27 15.13 -15.06
N GLY A 75 -4.16 15.81 -14.74
CA GLY A 75 -3.77 17.09 -15.35
C GLY A 75 -4.78 18.23 -15.14
N SER A 76 -5.65 18.14 -14.13
CA SER A 76 -6.67 19.14 -13.83
C SER A 76 -6.74 19.45 -12.34
N CYS A 77 -6.28 20.65 -11.98
CA CYS A 77 -6.33 21.19 -10.63
C CYS A 77 -7.75 21.40 -10.06
N GLY A 78 -8.76 21.46 -10.95
CA GLY A 78 -10.15 21.75 -10.63
C GLY A 78 -11.03 20.52 -10.43
N ALA A 79 -10.50 19.30 -10.61
CA ALA A 79 -11.29 18.09 -10.43
C ALA A 79 -11.76 17.93 -8.96
N ALA A 80 -12.97 17.40 -8.77
CA ALA A 80 -13.58 17.23 -7.44
C ALA A 80 -12.70 16.41 -6.46
N ASN A 81 -11.89 15.50 -6.99
CA ASN A 81 -10.97 14.65 -6.23
C ASN A 81 -9.49 15.01 -6.46
N ALA A 82 -9.17 16.21 -6.94
CA ALA A 82 -7.79 16.62 -7.22
C ALA A 82 -6.87 16.62 -5.98
N GLY A 83 -7.42 16.56 -4.77
CA GLY A 83 -6.65 16.50 -3.52
C GLY A 83 -6.13 15.11 -3.14
N THR A 84 -6.63 14.03 -3.74
CA THR A 84 -6.22 12.67 -3.38
C THR A 84 -6.34 11.72 -4.56
N TYR A 85 -5.25 11.03 -4.87
CA TYR A 85 -5.25 9.89 -5.77
C TYR A 85 -5.38 8.60 -4.95
N VAL A 86 -6.13 7.62 -5.45
CA VAL A 86 -6.26 6.30 -4.82
C VAL A 86 -5.70 5.27 -5.77
N SER A 87 -4.66 4.55 -5.35
CA SER A 87 -4.12 3.43 -6.11
C SER A 87 -5.16 2.30 -6.18
N PRO A 88 -5.19 1.48 -7.24
CA PRO A 88 -5.99 0.25 -7.34
C PRO A 88 -6.13 -0.57 -6.04
N HIS A 89 -5.05 -0.68 -5.25
CA HIS A 89 -5.04 -1.49 -4.02
C HIS A 89 -5.15 -0.68 -2.71
N GLY A 90 -5.67 0.56 -2.78
CA GLY A 90 -6.16 1.29 -1.60
C GLY A 90 -5.19 2.26 -0.90
N TYR A 91 -3.99 2.49 -1.41
CA TYR A 91 -3.16 3.61 -0.95
C TYR A 91 -3.76 4.94 -1.42
N LYS A 92 -3.88 5.88 -0.49
CA LYS A 92 -4.26 7.26 -0.77
C LYS A 92 -3.00 8.10 -0.87
N VAL A 93 -2.73 8.65 -2.04
CA VAL A 93 -1.61 9.54 -2.32
C VAL A 93 -2.10 10.98 -2.33
N ARG A 94 -1.45 11.84 -1.55
CA ARG A 94 -1.78 13.26 -1.45
C ARG A 94 -0.51 14.08 -1.30
N ILE A 95 -0.57 15.31 -1.78
CA ILE A 95 0.47 16.29 -1.52
C ILE A 95 0.16 16.92 -0.17
N GLN A 96 1.14 16.88 0.75
CA GLN A 96 1.01 17.39 2.11
C GLN A 96 1.52 18.82 2.21
N ILE A 97 2.63 19.11 1.53
CA ILE A 97 3.23 20.44 1.46
C ILE A 97 3.57 20.71 0.00
N ALA A 98 3.26 21.93 -0.47
CA ALA A 98 3.75 22.44 -1.73
C ALA A 98 3.90 23.95 -1.63
N ASN A 99 5.06 24.46 -2.02
CA ASN A 99 5.34 25.88 -2.13
C ASN A 99 6.31 26.11 -3.30
N ALA A 100 6.93 27.30 -3.37
CA ALA A 100 7.86 27.63 -4.44
C ALA A 100 9.20 26.87 -4.38
N SER A 101 9.55 26.30 -3.22
CA SER A 101 10.88 25.75 -2.94
C SER A 101 10.90 24.33 -2.40
N SER A 102 9.78 23.82 -1.87
CA SER A 102 9.67 22.49 -1.32
C SER A 102 8.31 21.86 -1.56
N PHE A 103 8.32 20.53 -1.60
CA PHE A 103 7.11 19.73 -1.68
C PHE A 103 7.28 18.42 -0.91
N SER A 104 6.18 17.95 -0.32
CA SER A 104 6.13 16.66 0.34
C SER A 104 4.88 15.93 -0.13
N VAL A 105 5.08 14.71 -0.63
CA VAL A 105 4.00 13.82 -1.06
C VAL A 105 3.94 12.65 -0.11
N MET A 106 2.75 12.29 0.33
CA MET A 106 2.52 11.16 1.21
C MET A 106 1.52 10.19 0.60
N ALA A 107 1.90 8.92 0.54
CA ALA A 107 1.01 7.80 0.35
C ALA A 107 0.68 7.20 1.72
N SER A 108 -0.61 7.00 2.00
CA SER A 108 -1.07 6.41 3.26
C SER A 108 -2.08 5.30 2.99
N SER A 109 -1.95 4.19 3.70
CA SER A 109 -3.00 3.18 3.78
C SER A 109 -3.32 2.86 5.24
N GLN A 110 -4.61 2.66 5.52
CA GLN A 110 -5.12 2.23 6.82
C GLN A 110 -6.07 1.06 6.59
N PHE A 111 -5.80 -0.06 7.25
CA PHE A 111 -6.68 -1.24 7.17
C PHE A 111 -7.86 -1.14 8.14
N TYR A 112 -7.61 -0.56 9.33
CA TYR A 112 -8.63 -0.29 10.34
C TYR A 112 -8.56 1.17 10.77
N SER A 113 -9.73 1.79 11.01
CA SER A 113 -9.81 3.22 11.37
C SER A 113 -9.13 3.57 12.70
N TYR A 114 -8.90 2.58 13.58
CA TYR A 114 -8.25 2.74 14.88
C TYR A 114 -6.77 2.34 14.87
N ALA A 115 -6.28 1.78 13.75
CA ALA A 115 -4.89 1.42 13.59
C ALA A 115 -4.07 2.60 13.07
N ALA A 116 -2.78 2.62 13.38
CA ALA A 116 -1.87 3.55 12.73
C ALA A 116 -1.88 3.34 11.21
N ALA A 117 -1.72 4.41 10.44
CA ALA A 117 -1.53 4.30 8.99
C ALA A 117 -0.12 3.80 8.68
N ASP A 118 0.02 2.97 7.65
CA ASP A 118 1.30 2.87 6.95
C ASP A 118 1.43 4.09 6.05
N THR A 119 2.51 4.83 6.24
CA THR A 119 2.80 6.06 5.51
C THR A 119 4.14 5.95 4.84
N ILE A 120 4.13 6.27 3.55
CA ILE A 120 5.32 6.38 2.71
C ILE A 120 5.34 7.81 2.22
N SER A 121 6.45 8.52 2.42
CA SER A 121 6.58 9.90 1.98
C SER A 121 7.81 10.09 1.10
N ILE A 122 7.72 11.04 0.18
CA ILE A 122 8.85 11.53 -0.59
C ILE A 122 8.84 13.06 -0.57
N ASP A 123 10.02 13.63 -0.39
CA ASP A 123 10.25 15.07 -0.36
C ASP A 123 11.20 15.46 -1.51
N GLU A 124 11.35 16.76 -1.78
CA GLU A 124 12.15 17.26 -2.91
C GLU A 124 13.61 16.77 -2.86
N SER A 125 14.21 16.74 -1.66
CA SER A 125 15.61 16.33 -1.45
C SER A 125 15.81 14.82 -1.37
N ALA A 126 14.74 14.04 -1.23
CA ALA A 126 14.83 12.60 -1.05
C ALA A 126 14.94 11.88 -2.40
N GLU A 127 16.01 11.11 -2.58
CA GLU A 127 16.20 10.31 -3.81
C GLU A 127 15.32 9.05 -3.84
N GLN A 128 14.91 8.57 -2.66
CA GLN A 128 14.01 7.42 -2.51
C GLN A 128 12.89 7.74 -1.51
N PRO A 129 11.67 7.19 -1.72
CA PRO A 129 10.59 7.29 -0.74
C PRO A 129 10.98 6.64 0.59
N ARG A 130 10.61 7.30 1.69
CA ARG A 130 10.87 6.84 3.05
C ARG A 130 9.61 6.23 3.63
N VAL A 131 9.70 5.01 4.12
CA VAL A 131 8.60 4.36 4.85
C VAL A 131 8.69 4.75 6.31
N SER A 132 7.65 5.41 6.83
CA SER A 132 7.65 5.96 8.19
C SER A 132 7.00 5.02 9.21
N ASN A 133 6.05 4.17 8.80
CA ASN A 133 5.40 3.24 9.71
C ASN A 133 5.14 1.86 9.06
N THR A 134 6.22 1.09 8.90
CA THR A 134 6.14 -0.28 8.38
C THR A 134 5.40 -1.26 9.29
N GLU A 135 5.21 -0.92 10.58
CA GLU A 135 4.59 -1.80 11.58
C GLU A 135 3.05 -1.78 11.48
N ALA A 136 2.47 -0.70 10.95
CA ALA A 136 1.02 -0.48 10.88
C ALA A 136 0.23 -1.56 10.12
N LEU A 137 0.85 -2.25 9.15
CA LEU A 137 0.20 -3.27 8.31
C LEU A 137 0.70 -4.69 8.58
N LYS A 138 1.58 -4.89 9.58
CA LYS A 138 2.06 -6.23 9.89
C LYS A 138 0.89 -7.08 10.40
N PHE A 139 0.76 -8.27 9.81
CA PHE A 139 -0.21 -9.25 10.28
C PHE A 139 0.12 -9.66 11.71
N SER A 140 -0.84 -9.52 12.62
CA SER A 140 -0.75 -9.98 14.00
C SER A 140 -1.81 -11.03 14.24
N VAL A 141 -1.37 -12.28 14.47
CA VAL A 141 -2.25 -13.40 14.84
C VAL A 141 -3.01 -13.08 16.13
N PHE A 142 -2.34 -12.46 17.10
CA PHE A 142 -2.96 -12.04 18.36
C PHE A 142 -4.08 -11.04 18.12
N LYS A 143 -3.90 -10.07 17.21
CA LYS A 143 -4.98 -9.12 16.91
C LYS A 143 -6.18 -9.80 16.25
N TRP A 144 -5.96 -10.77 15.36
CA TRP A 144 -7.05 -11.52 14.71
C TRP A 144 -7.81 -12.46 15.67
N LEU A 145 -7.12 -13.00 16.68
CA LEU A 145 -7.71 -13.99 17.59
C LEU A 145 -8.47 -13.36 18.77
N PHE A 146 -8.22 -12.08 19.07
CA PHE A 146 -8.70 -11.41 20.29
C PHE A 146 -9.42 -10.06 20.05
N ASP A 147 -9.58 -9.60 18.81
CA ASP A 147 -10.60 -8.59 18.40
C ASP A 147 -11.84 -9.33 17.84
#